data_AF-A0A832I2U8-F1
#
_entry.id   AF-A0A832I2U8-F1
#
_cell.length_a   1.000
_cell.length_b   1.000
_cell.length_c   1.000
_cell.angle_alpha   90.00
_cell.angle_beta   90.00
_cell.angle_gamma   90.00
#
_symmetry.space_group_name_H-M   'P 1'
#
loop_
_entity.id
_entity.type
_entity.pdbx_description
1 polymer ?
#
loop_
_entity_poly.entity_id
_entity_poly.type
_entity_poly.pdbx_seq_one_letter_code
_entity_poly.pdbx_strand_id
1 'polypeptide(L)'
;MRPTRRRLRRRRHSATWPRRARPPRRRRGACGWDGRSATRTTWRGTGGARSRRRAPATPGSGARCRRAGSTGSRRATCGRESDVEILNDTPYVAEPNVMLNPRGEETLIVTVKGTWAFADDGTLQPAEEPLPIVVADEFAGEPGASSVTRASEIGLPRPATDVVLLGSARARRGEKSVVVTLQCGPVKKSVRVTGARRWSSAFGLPRLSGAEPVDGTALLWENAFGGTDETARAWWPENPVGRGFRGKGSKSKWDGTEAPNLEHPAHPIGGPGEKGVTAGFGYVAPHWQPRVAYAGTYDDAWLERRAPLLPDDFDPRFQHVAPADQIVPGRLRGGEPVAVEGAGPRGALRGALPREFPVATVLFEDEEAGLPLPLDEVAVHADAGLLTLLWKGALSVERRVHRVEGIEIAIAASRRSRA
;
A
#
# COMPACT_ATOMS: atom_id res chain seq x y z
N MET A 1 -4.77 -49.30 52.15
CA MET A 1 -6.20 -49.59 51.87
C MET A 1 -6.92 -48.29 51.54
N ARG A 2 -7.48 -48.22 50.31
CA ARG A 2 -8.44 -47.26 49.70
C ARG A 2 -8.41 -45.76 50.10
N PRO A 3 -8.15 -44.85 49.14
CA PRO A 3 -8.66 -43.49 49.22
C PRO A 3 -10.03 -43.37 48.53
N THR A 4 -10.92 -42.65 49.20
CA THR A 4 -12.31 -42.37 48.86
C THR A 4 -12.41 -41.27 47.80
N ARG A 5 -13.24 -41.52 46.76
CA ARG A 5 -13.55 -40.58 45.67
C ARG A 5 -14.30 -39.35 46.20
N ARG A 6 -13.77 -38.14 45.96
CA ARG A 6 -14.51 -36.86 46.11
C ARG A 6 -14.80 -36.27 44.72
N ARG A 7 -16.09 -36.21 44.37
CA ARG A 7 -16.60 -35.52 43.17
C ARG A 7 -16.43 -34.01 43.33
N LEU A 8 -15.71 -33.37 42.42
CA LEU A 8 -15.67 -31.91 42.28
C LEU A 8 -16.68 -31.49 41.20
N ARG A 9 -17.76 -30.84 41.65
CA ARG A 9 -18.70 -30.08 40.81
C ARG A 9 -17.96 -28.88 40.20
N ARG A 10 -17.82 -28.83 38.87
CA ARG A 10 -17.41 -27.62 38.16
C ARG A 10 -18.57 -26.61 38.17
N ARG A 11 -18.39 -25.49 38.89
CA ARG A 11 -19.24 -24.29 38.74
C ARG A 11 -18.92 -23.65 37.38
N ARG A 12 -19.95 -23.50 36.55
CA ARG A 12 -19.91 -22.67 35.33
C ARG A 12 -20.03 -21.21 35.76
N HIS A 13 -19.02 -20.39 35.47
CA HIS A 13 -19.16 -18.95 35.52
C HIS A 13 -19.71 -18.49 34.17
N SER A 14 -20.99 -18.08 34.17
CA SER A 14 -21.63 -17.36 33.08
C SER A 14 -21.24 -15.89 33.16
N ALA A 15 -20.42 -15.42 32.21
CA ALA A 15 -20.18 -13.99 32.03
C ALA A 15 -21.35 -13.40 31.22
N THR A 16 -22.26 -12.73 31.92
CA THR A 16 -23.32 -11.90 31.36
C THR A 16 -22.73 -10.60 30.81
N TRP A 17 -22.92 -10.36 29.51
CA TRP A 17 -22.60 -9.10 28.84
C TRP A 17 -23.60 -8.00 29.22
N PRO A 18 -23.17 -6.76 29.55
CA PRO A 18 -24.10 -5.67 29.84
C PRO A 18 -24.78 -5.17 28.56
N ARG A 19 -26.11 -5.00 28.64
CA ARG A 19 -26.94 -4.36 27.61
C ARG A 19 -26.49 -2.90 27.44
N ARG A 20 -26.02 -2.53 26.25
CA ARG A 20 -25.76 -1.12 25.90
C ARG A 20 -27.08 -0.39 25.58
N ALA A 21 -27.17 0.82 26.11
CA ALA A 21 -28.28 1.77 25.97
C ALA A 21 -28.47 2.22 24.51
N ARG A 22 -29.71 2.59 24.17
CA ARG A 22 -30.10 3.16 22.87
C ARG A 22 -29.41 4.51 22.63
N PRO A 23 -28.91 4.81 21.42
CA PRO A 23 -28.42 6.15 21.10
C PRO A 23 -29.60 7.10 20.82
N PRO A 24 -29.46 8.42 21.12
CA PRO A 24 -30.45 9.41 20.73
C PRO A 24 -30.40 9.67 19.23
N ARG A 25 -31.58 9.92 18.62
CA ARG A 25 -31.70 10.37 17.23
C ARG A 25 -31.00 11.71 17.05
N ARG A 26 -29.98 11.80 16.18
CA ARG A 26 -29.50 13.08 15.64
C ARG A 26 -29.39 13.06 14.11
N ARG A 27 -29.63 14.27 13.59
CA ARG A 27 -29.93 14.66 12.21
C ARG A 27 -28.75 14.41 11.27
N ARG A 28 -29.07 14.17 10.00
CA ARG A 28 -28.15 14.04 8.88
C ARG A 28 -27.28 15.29 8.75
N GLY A 29 -25.98 15.14 8.93
CA GLY A 29 -24.92 16.00 8.39
C GLY A 29 -23.85 15.04 7.87
N ALA A 30 -23.76 14.91 6.56
CA ALA A 30 -22.76 14.07 5.91
C ALA A 30 -21.46 14.86 5.78
N CYS A 31 -20.40 14.43 6.48
CA CYS A 31 -19.04 14.87 6.22
C CYS A 31 -18.42 13.83 5.29
N GLY A 32 -18.59 14.03 3.98
CA GLY A 32 -17.86 13.29 2.96
C GLY A 32 -16.44 13.84 2.86
N TRP A 33 -15.46 12.94 2.85
CA TRP A 33 -14.11 13.24 2.37
C TRP A 33 -14.20 13.44 0.84
N ASP A 34 -14.30 14.69 0.40
CA ASP A 34 -14.32 15.03 -1.02
C ASP A 34 -12.86 15.22 -1.49
N GLY A 35 -12.29 14.17 -2.08
CA GLY A 35 -11.02 14.24 -2.79
C GLY A 35 -11.19 15.00 -4.11
N ARG A 36 -10.93 16.30 -4.11
CA ARG A 36 -10.85 17.11 -5.33
C ARG A 36 -9.83 18.24 -5.19
N SER A 37 -8.62 17.98 -5.69
CA SER A 37 -7.73 19.01 -6.25
C SER A 37 -6.63 18.34 -7.08
N ALA A 38 -6.99 17.87 -8.28
CA ALA A 38 -6.03 17.54 -9.33
C ALA A 38 -6.06 18.67 -10.36
N THR A 39 -5.01 19.49 -10.36
CA THR A 39 -4.73 20.48 -11.41
C THR A 39 -4.38 19.74 -12.70
N ARG A 40 -5.15 20.03 -13.75
CA ARG A 40 -5.14 19.36 -15.04
C ARG A 40 -4.05 20.00 -15.92
N THR A 41 -2.87 19.39 -16.00
CA THR A 41 -1.83 19.77 -16.98
C THR A 41 -1.90 18.82 -18.17
N THR A 42 -2.45 19.31 -19.28
CA THR A 42 -2.59 18.56 -20.54
C THR A 42 -1.27 18.51 -21.28
N TRP A 43 -0.71 17.31 -21.46
CA TRP A 43 0.35 17.05 -22.43
C TRP A 43 -0.25 16.71 -23.80
N ARG A 44 0.14 17.46 -24.84
CA ARG A 44 -0.14 17.17 -26.26
C ARG A 44 0.96 16.24 -26.79
N GLY A 45 0.58 15.04 -27.21
CA GLY A 45 1.40 14.13 -28.02
C GLY A 45 0.87 14.06 -29.46
N THR A 46 1.78 14.21 -30.41
CA THR A 46 1.61 14.25 -31.86
C THR A 46 1.58 12.88 -32.53
N GLY A 47 0.87 12.78 -33.66
CA GLY A 47 0.95 11.70 -34.66
C GLY A 47 -0.21 10.70 -34.57
N GLY A 48 -0.99 10.35 -35.60
CA GLY A 48 -0.98 10.68 -37.01
C GLY A 48 -1.62 9.50 -37.76
N ALA A 49 -2.80 9.65 -38.35
CA ALA A 49 -3.28 8.81 -39.47
C ALA A 49 -4.60 9.34 -40.08
N ARG A 50 -4.45 9.77 -41.33
CA ARG A 50 -5.38 9.92 -42.46
C ARG A 50 -6.81 9.33 -42.31
N SER A 51 -7.83 10.12 -42.63
CA SER A 51 -8.60 9.94 -43.88
C SER A 51 -9.55 11.11 -44.20
N ARG A 52 -9.53 11.47 -45.48
CA ARG A 52 -10.28 12.48 -46.25
C ARG A 52 -11.80 12.56 -45.98
N ARG A 53 -12.36 13.78 -45.90
CA ARG A 53 -13.18 14.44 -46.97
C ARG A 53 -13.90 15.72 -46.47
N ARG A 54 -13.62 16.83 -47.19
CA ARG A 54 -14.46 17.99 -47.61
C ARG A 54 -15.47 18.65 -46.63
N ALA A 55 -15.12 19.88 -46.20
CA ALA A 55 -15.74 21.21 -46.47
C ALA A 55 -17.26 21.33 -46.78
N PRO A 56 -17.95 22.46 -46.46
CA PRO A 56 -17.43 23.83 -46.51
C PRO A 56 -17.83 24.84 -45.40
N ALA A 57 -17.07 25.94 -45.39
CA ALA A 57 -17.33 27.24 -44.75
C ALA A 57 -18.54 27.96 -45.39
N THR A 58 -19.20 28.96 -44.79
CA THR A 58 -18.83 30.38 -44.52
C THR A 58 -20.15 31.11 -44.10
N PRO A 59 -20.27 32.45 -43.88
CA PRO A 59 -19.34 33.49 -43.38
C PRO A 59 -19.98 34.49 -42.37
N GLY A 60 -19.16 35.43 -41.87
CA GLY A 60 -19.58 36.77 -41.39
C GLY A 60 -19.89 36.85 -39.90
N SER A 61 -19.64 37.91 -39.15
CA SER A 61 -19.17 39.29 -39.38
C SER A 61 -18.60 39.74 -38.02
N GLY A 62 -17.48 40.47 -37.93
CA GLY A 62 -17.49 41.92 -37.97
C GLY A 62 -18.03 42.57 -36.68
N ALA A 63 -17.18 42.77 -35.67
CA ALA A 63 -17.30 43.90 -34.73
C ALA A 63 -16.03 44.06 -33.88
N ARG A 64 -15.32 45.17 -34.09
CA ARG A 64 -14.38 45.72 -33.10
C ARG A 64 -15.18 46.43 -32.01
N CYS A 65 -14.84 46.21 -30.75
CA CYS A 65 -15.11 47.17 -29.68
C CYS A 65 -13.86 47.36 -28.83
N ARG A 66 -13.58 48.63 -28.54
CA ARG A 66 -12.40 49.11 -27.82
C ARG A 66 -12.57 48.93 -26.31
N ARG A 67 -11.42 48.66 -25.67
CA ARG A 67 -11.01 48.82 -24.25
C ARG A 67 -12.08 49.26 -23.23
N ALA A 68 -12.16 48.49 -22.15
CA ALA A 68 -12.35 49.01 -20.79
C ALA A 68 -11.33 48.31 -19.87
N GLY A 69 -10.58 49.10 -19.10
CA GLY A 69 -9.58 48.60 -18.18
C GLY A 69 -10.21 47.91 -16.97
N SER A 70 -9.51 46.94 -16.40
CA SER A 70 -9.70 46.53 -15.02
C SER A 70 -8.33 46.37 -14.36
N THR A 71 -8.04 47.36 -13.52
CA THR A 71 -7.42 47.23 -12.19
C THR A 71 -6.56 46.00 -11.95
N GLY A 72 -5.24 46.23 -11.92
CA GLY A 72 -4.25 45.29 -11.44
C GLY A 72 -4.50 44.92 -9.97
N SER A 73 -4.91 43.68 -9.77
CA SER A 73 -4.67 42.97 -8.52
C SER A 73 -3.21 42.51 -8.52
N ARG A 74 -2.32 43.30 -7.90
CA ARG A 74 -1.00 42.81 -7.51
C ARG A 74 -1.22 41.69 -6.49
N ARG A 75 -1.21 40.43 -6.94
CA ARG A 75 -0.90 39.32 -6.03
C ARG A 75 0.53 39.54 -5.58
N ALA A 76 0.70 39.82 -4.29
CA ALA A 76 1.96 39.64 -3.62
C ALA A 76 2.32 38.16 -3.73
N THR A 77 3.22 37.83 -4.66
CA THR A 77 3.97 36.57 -4.64
C THR A 77 4.96 36.69 -3.51
N CYS A 78 4.54 36.22 -2.33
CA CYS A 78 5.43 35.93 -1.22
C CYS A 78 6.08 34.57 -1.48
N GLY A 79 7.40 34.51 -1.39
CA GLY A 79 8.21 33.29 -1.49
C GLY A 79 9.08 33.27 -2.73
N ARG A 80 10.39 33.48 -2.55
CA ARG A 80 11.40 32.92 -3.46
C ARG A 80 11.14 31.40 -3.50
N GLU A 81 10.89 30.84 -4.69
CA GLU A 81 11.22 29.44 -4.95
C GLU A 81 12.74 29.35 -4.83
N SER A 82 13.23 29.04 -3.62
CA SER A 82 14.55 28.45 -3.49
C SER A 82 14.40 27.03 -4.01
N ASP A 83 14.73 26.82 -5.29
CA ASP A 83 14.84 25.47 -5.86
C ASP A 83 15.94 24.75 -5.05
N VAL A 84 15.54 23.86 -4.16
CA VAL A 84 16.48 22.99 -3.43
C VAL A 84 17.17 22.12 -4.47
N GLU A 85 18.50 22.26 -4.59
CA GLU A 85 19.27 21.50 -5.57
C GLU A 85 19.42 20.05 -5.10
N ILE A 86 19.08 19.08 -5.95
CA ILE A 86 19.27 17.66 -5.65
C ILE A 86 20.46 17.14 -6.45
N LEU A 87 21.55 16.85 -5.76
CA LEU A 87 22.76 16.24 -6.31
C LEU A 87 22.71 14.74 -6.06
N ASN A 88 22.22 13.98 -7.03
CA ASN A 88 22.06 12.54 -6.92
C ASN A 88 23.13 11.78 -7.73
N ASP A 89 24.18 11.33 -7.03
CA ASP A 89 25.29 10.55 -7.58
C ASP A 89 24.99 9.03 -7.65
N THR A 90 23.72 8.65 -7.51
CA THR A 90 23.27 7.26 -7.55
C THR A 90 22.41 7.01 -8.78
N PRO A 91 22.30 5.76 -9.26
CA PRO A 91 21.35 5.40 -10.32
C PRO A 91 19.89 5.31 -9.80
N TYR A 92 19.62 5.75 -8.58
CA TYR A 92 18.31 5.62 -7.94
C TYR A 92 17.44 6.86 -8.16
N VAL A 93 16.13 6.68 -8.05
CA VAL A 93 15.19 7.81 -8.07
C VAL A 93 15.14 8.41 -6.67
N ALA A 94 15.19 9.73 -6.57
CA ALA A 94 15.12 10.44 -5.30
C ALA A 94 14.08 11.55 -5.35
N GLU A 95 13.29 11.66 -4.29
CA GLU A 95 12.26 12.70 -4.13
C GLU A 95 12.31 13.23 -2.69
N PRO A 96 12.62 14.51 -2.49
CA PRO A 96 12.47 15.16 -1.21
C PRO A 96 11.06 15.73 -1.05
N ASN A 97 10.53 15.71 0.17
CA ASN A 97 9.30 16.39 0.49
C ASN A 97 9.29 16.86 1.95
N VAL A 98 8.56 17.93 2.24
CA VAL A 98 8.41 18.43 3.61
C VAL A 98 7.01 18.11 4.12
N MET A 99 6.93 17.55 5.32
CA MET A 99 5.66 17.33 6.01
C MET A 99 5.81 17.54 7.52
N LEU A 100 4.68 17.61 8.22
CA LEU A 100 4.69 17.63 9.68
C LEU A 100 4.87 16.22 10.24
N ASN A 101 5.78 16.07 11.20
CA ASN A 101 5.90 14.84 11.98
C ASN A 101 4.80 14.76 13.08
N PRO A 102 4.71 13.67 13.86
CA PRO A 102 3.71 13.53 14.92
C PRO A 102 3.79 14.61 16.03
N ARG A 103 4.93 15.29 16.18
CA ARG A 103 5.11 16.44 17.09
C ARG A 103 4.68 17.77 16.48
N GLY A 104 4.28 17.78 15.20
CA GLY A 104 3.91 18.99 14.48
C GLY A 104 5.10 19.80 13.98
N GLU A 105 6.30 19.22 13.91
CA GLU A 105 7.50 19.89 13.41
C GLU A 105 7.64 19.68 11.89
N GLU A 106 8.00 20.73 11.16
CA GLU A 106 8.38 20.63 9.75
C GLU A 106 9.56 19.66 9.62
N THR A 107 9.39 18.62 8.83
CA THR A 107 10.35 17.54 8.67
C THR A 107 10.59 17.31 7.19
N LEU A 108 11.85 17.43 6.79
CA LEU A 108 12.33 17.07 5.46
C LEU A 108 12.46 15.55 5.41
N ILE A 109 11.73 14.95 4.47
CA ILE A 109 11.81 13.54 4.14
C ILE A 109 12.57 13.43 2.83
N VAL A 110 13.59 12.58 2.81
CA VAL A 110 14.30 12.22 1.57
C VAL A 110 13.98 10.77 1.28
N THR A 111 13.24 10.55 0.20
CA THR A 111 12.86 9.21 -0.27
C THR A 111 13.77 8.82 -1.42
N VAL A 112 14.40 7.65 -1.33
CA VAL A 112 15.25 7.10 -2.39
C VAL A 112 14.75 5.70 -2.77
N LYS A 113 14.64 5.44 -4.06
CA LYS A 113 14.14 4.18 -4.62
C LYS A 113 15.09 3.62 -5.66
N GLY A 114 15.58 2.42 -5.39
CA GLY A 114 16.34 1.63 -6.36
C GLY A 114 15.48 0.53 -6.97
N THR A 115 15.81 0.15 -8.20
CA THR A 115 15.14 -0.94 -8.94
C THR A 115 16.17 -1.90 -9.50
N TRP A 116 15.96 -3.19 -9.32
CA TRP A 116 16.77 -4.27 -9.87
C TRP A 116 15.90 -5.25 -10.66
N ALA A 117 16.45 -5.82 -11.72
CA ALA A 117 15.89 -6.97 -12.41
C ALA A 117 16.51 -8.26 -11.86
N PHE A 118 15.68 -9.30 -11.73
CA PHE A 118 16.16 -10.67 -11.51
C PHE A 118 16.77 -11.20 -12.82
N ALA A 119 18.04 -11.54 -12.78
CA ALA A 119 18.75 -12.18 -13.88
C ALA A 119 18.55 -13.71 -13.84
N ASP A 120 18.74 -14.36 -15.00
CA ASP A 120 18.54 -15.82 -15.13
C ASP A 120 19.60 -16.64 -14.38
N ASP A 121 20.75 -16.04 -14.06
CA ASP A 121 21.80 -16.62 -13.23
C ASP A 121 21.53 -16.52 -11.72
N GLY A 122 20.38 -15.95 -11.33
CA GLY A 122 19.99 -15.74 -9.93
C GLY A 122 20.62 -14.52 -9.26
N THR A 123 21.27 -13.63 -10.02
CA THR A 123 21.75 -12.34 -9.53
C THR A 123 20.72 -11.23 -9.69
N LEU A 124 20.91 -10.12 -8.98
CA LEU A 124 20.15 -8.89 -9.17
C LEU A 124 21.02 -7.87 -9.91
N GLN A 125 20.48 -7.33 -11.00
CA GLN A 125 21.16 -6.29 -11.79
C GLN A 125 20.35 -5.00 -11.72
N PRO A 126 20.98 -3.82 -11.62
CA PRO A 126 20.25 -2.56 -11.71
C PRO A 126 19.37 -2.54 -12.95
N ALA A 127 18.12 -2.14 -12.80
CA ALA A 127 17.20 -2.04 -13.93
C ALA A 127 17.63 -0.90 -14.85
N GLU A 128 17.54 -1.11 -16.17
CA GLU A 128 17.83 -0.08 -17.18
C GLU A 128 16.88 1.12 -17.04
N GLU A 129 15.61 0.84 -16.74
CA GLU A 129 14.59 1.85 -16.46
C GLU A 129 14.11 1.70 -15.01
N PRO A 130 14.55 2.57 -14.08
CA PRO A 130 14.14 2.50 -12.69
C PRO A 130 12.68 2.91 -12.53
N LEU A 131 11.95 2.23 -11.63
CA LEU A 131 10.57 2.58 -11.33
C LEU A 131 10.50 3.92 -10.57
N PRO A 132 9.56 4.81 -10.90
CA PRO A 132 9.42 6.10 -10.23
C PRO A 132 8.94 5.93 -8.79
N ILE A 133 9.13 6.99 -8.00
CA ILE A 133 8.55 7.10 -6.65
C ILE A 133 7.04 7.32 -6.78
N VAL A 134 6.26 6.53 -6.03
CA VAL A 134 4.80 6.59 -6.03
C VAL A 134 4.35 7.66 -5.05
N VAL A 135 3.83 8.78 -5.56
CA VAL A 135 3.45 9.92 -4.74
C VAL A 135 2.10 9.72 -4.03
N ALA A 136 1.18 8.98 -4.64
CA ALA A 136 -0.15 8.73 -4.09
C ALA A 136 -0.56 7.26 -4.26
N ASP A 137 -1.44 6.78 -3.38
CA ASP A 137 -1.96 5.42 -3.47
C ASP A 137 -2.63 5.18 -4.83
N GLU A 138 -2.26 4.09 -5.50
CA GLU A 138 -2.94 3.55 -6.68
C GLU A 138 -3.81 2.37 -6.25
N PHE A 139 -4.97 2.23 -6.89
CA PHE A 139 -5.97 1.25 -6.54
C PHE A 139 -6.27 0.32 -7.72
N ALA A 140 -6.66 -0.93 -7.41
CA ALA A 140 -7.09 -1.88 -8.44
C ALA A 140 -8.38 -1.44 -9.15
N GLY A 141 -9.20 -0.64 -8.47
CA GLY A 141 -10.42 -0.03 -9.00
C GLY A 141 -10.75 1.25 -8.22
N GLU A 142 -11.99 1.37 -7.75
CA GLU A 142 -12.43 2.57 -7.02
C GLU A 142 -11.75 2.69 -5.64
N PRO A 143 -11.20 3.86 -5.27
CA PRO A 143 -10.64 4.11 -3.95
C PRO A 143 -11.63 3.83 -2.81
N GLY A 144 -11.19 3.10 -1.79
CA GLY A 144 -12.03 2.70 -0.65
C GLY A 144 -12.97 1.52 -0.91
N ALA A 145 -13.13 1.08 -2.17
CA ALA A 145 -13.90 -0.12 -2.54
C ALA A 145 -13.03 -1.21 -3.20
N SER A 146 -11.74 -0.95 -3.40
CA SER A 146 -10.76 -1.87 -3.97
C SER A 146 -9.43 -1.80 -3.22
N SER A 147 -8.56 -2.78 -3.48
CA SER A 147 -7.24 -2.87 -2.89
C SER A 147 -6.26 -1.83 -3.43
N VAL A 148 -5.28 -1.47 -2.59
CA VAL A 148 -4.13 -0.65 -2.97
C VAL A 148 -3.14 -1.53 -3.75
N THR A 149 -2.85 -1.15 -4.99
CA THR A 149 -1.89 -1.84 -5.88
C THR A 149 -0.50 -1.23 -5.79
N ARG A 150 -0.40 0.07 -5.49
CA ARG A 150 0.82 0.80 -5.14
C ARG A 150 0.54 1.71 -3.97
N ALA A 151 1.27 1.59 -2.87
CA ALA A 151 1.13 2.50 -1.75
C ALA A 151 1.99 3.75 -1.96
N SER A 152 1.55 4.90 -1.43
CA SER A 152 2.33 6.13 -1.40
C SER A 152 3.66 5.94 -0.67
N GLU A 153 4.72 6.37 -1.32
CA GLU A 153 6.11 6.25 -0.89
C GLU A 153 6.63 7.56 -0.28
N ILE A 154 5.87 8.66 -0.31
CA ILE A 154 6.32 9.98 0.20
C ILE A 154 5.94 10.26 1.66
N GLY A 155 5.33 9.30 2.38
CA GLY A 155 4.99 9.45 3.81
C GLY A 155 6.19 9.36 4.77
N LEU A 156 5.94 9.49 6.08
CA LEU A 156 6.96 9.35 7.14
C LEU A 156 7.71 8.00 7.04
N PRO A 157 8.96 7.92 7.54
CA PRO A 157 9.70 6.66 7.58
C PRO A 157 8.98 5.60 8.41
N ARG A 158 9.06 4.35 7.95
CA ARG A 158 8.46 3.21 8.63
C ARG A 158 9.32 2.78 9.81
N PRO A 159 8.76 2.28 10.92
CA PRO A 159 9.56 1.80 12.06
C PRO A 159 10.46 0.60 11.77
N ALA A 160 10.11 -0.20 10.76
CA ALA A 160 10.77 -1.44 10.37
C ALA A 160 10.63 -1.67 8.85
N THR A 161 11.34 -2.66 8.30
CA THR A 161 11.28 -2.97 6.86
C THR A 161 10.05 -3.80 6.53
N ASP A 162 9.25 -3.31 5.58
CA ASP A 162 8.14 -4.03 4.97
C ASP A 162 8.61 -4.90 3.81
N VAL A 163 8.08 -6.12 3.71
CA VAL A 163 8.30 -7.00 2.55
C VAL A 163 6.98 -7.15 1.81
N VAL A 164 6.96 -6.85 0.52
CA VAL A 164 5.74 -6.89 -0.30
C VAL A 164 5.96 -7.76 -1.54
N LEU A 165 4.97 -8.59 -1.88
CA LEU A 165 4.93 -9.33 -3.13
C LEU A 165 3.73 -8.87 -3.96
N LEU A 166 3.99 -8.55 -5.22
CA LEU A 166 3.02 -8.11 -6.21
C LEU A 166 3.13 -8.97 -7.46
N GLY A 167 2.00 -9.30 -8.08
CA GLY A 167 1.95 -10.03 -9.34
C GLY A 167 0.82 -11.05 -9.38
N SER A 168 1.02 -12.12 -10.14
CA SER A 168 0.01 -13.15 -10.38
C SER A 168 0.55 -14.55 -10.06
N ALA A 169 -0.30 -15.40 -9.48
CA ALA A 169 0.01 -16.81 -9.27
C ALA A 169 -0.10 -17.59 -10.59
N ARG A 170 0.87 -18.46 -10.83
CA ARG A 170 0.91 -19.35 -12.00
C ARG A 170 1.27 -20.77 -11.58
N ALA A 171 0.41 -21.73 -11.91
CA ALA A 171 0.68 -23.14 -11.70
C ALA A 171 1.27 -23.79 -12.96
N ARG A 172 1.70 -25.06 -12.86
CA ARG A 172 2.05 -25.82 -14.07
C ARG A 172 0.80 -26.03 -14.91
N ARG A 173 0.98 -26.22 -16.22
CA ARG A 173 -0.13 -26.33 -17.18
C ARG A 173 -1.17 -27.36 -16.71
N GLY A 174 -2.41 -26.90 -16.51
CA GLY A 174 -3.56 -27.73 -16.12
C GLY A 174 -3.71 -27.95 -14.60
N GLU A 175 -2.74 -27.53 -13.79
CA GLU A 175 -2.86 -27.58 -12.33
C GLU A 175 -3.88 -26.56 -11.82
N LYS A 176 -4.71 -27.00 -10.87
CA LYS A 176 -5.83 -26.23 -10.30
C LYS A 176 -5.46 -25.45 -9.04
N SER A 177 -4.25 -25.66 -8.54
CA SER A 177 -3.72 -24.93 -7.39
C SER A 177 -2.21 -24.89 -7.41
N VAL A 178 -1.64 -23.81 -6.87
CA VAL A 178 -0.20 -23.62 -6.63
C VAL A 178 0.00 -23.04 -5.24
N VAL A 179 1.16 -23.28 -4.63
CA VAL A 179 1.56 -22.56 -3.41
C VAL A 179 2.51 -21.46 -3.83
N VAL A 180 2.12 -20.21 -3.55
CA VAL A 180 2.99 -19.06 -3.71
C VAL A 180 3.81 -18.88 -2.44
N THR A 181 5.12 -18.84 -2.57
CA THR A 181 6.04 -18.63 -1.44
C THR A 181 6.78 -17.30 -1.60
N LEU A 182 7.00 -16.62 -0.48
CA LEU A 182 7.80 -15.41 -0.38
C LEU A 182 8.81 -15.59 0.73
N GLN A 183 10.08 -15.39 0.42
CA GLN A 183 11.17 -15.29 1.38
C GLN A 183 11.93 -13.98 1.16
N CYS A 184 12.16 -13.24 2.25
CA CYS A 184 13.08 -12.10 2.28
C CYS A 184 13.69 -12.01 3.69
N GLY A 185 14.96 -12.37 3.81
CA GLY A 185 15.62 -12.47 5.11
C GLY A 185 14.84 -13.38 6.08
N PRO A 186 14.39 -12.89 7.26
CA PRO A 186 13.63 -13.67 8.23
C PRO A 186 12.15 -13.87 7.84
N VAL A 187 11.60 -13.06 6.91
CA VAL A 187 10.21 -13.19 6.47
C VAL A 187 10.10 -14.43 5.58
N LYS A 188 9.15 -15.31 5.94
CA LYS A 188 8.76 -16.49 5.15
C LYS A 188 7.25 -16.61 5.17
N LYS A 189 6.62 -16.56 4.00
CA LYS A 189 5.18 -16.68 3.86
C LYS A 189 4.82 -17.65 2.75
N SER A 190 3.70 -18.33 2.91
CA SER A 190 3.12 -19.19 1.89
C SER A 190 1.62 -18.98 1.83
N VAL A 191 1.09 -18.84 0.62
CA VAL A 191 -0.35 -18.73 0.36
C VAL A 191 -0.72 -19.76 -0.69
N ARG A 192 -1.74 -20.56 -0.42
CA ARG A 192 -2.28 -21.49 -1.41
C ARG A 192 -3.18 -20.69 -2.35
N VAL A 193 -2.91 -20.77 -3.65
CA VAL A 193 -3.74 -20.15 -4.67
C VAL A 193 -4.45 -21.24 -5.45
N THR A 194 -5.78 -21.20 -5.46
CA THR A 194 -6.63 -22.09 -6.27
C THR A 194 -7.20 -21.33 -7.45
N GLY A 195 -7.49 -22.02 -8.56
CA GLY A 195 -8.19 -21.40 -9.67
C GLY A 195 -9.63 -21.02 -9.29
N ALA A 196 -10.31 -20.33 -10.20
CA ALA A 196 -11.66 -19.84 -9.94
C ALA A 196 -12.61 -20.97 -9.52
N ARG A 197 -13.40 -20.68 -8.49
CA ARG A 197 -14.45 -21.56 -7.96
C ARG A 197 -15.70 -20.75 -7.71
N ARG A 198 -16.86 -21.32 -8.01
CA ARG A 198 -18.16 -20.69 -7.77
C ARG A 198 -19.01 -21.55 -6.87
N TRP A 199 -19.77 -20.89 -6.02
CA TRP A 199 -20.83 -21.52 -5.25
C TRP A 199 -22.06 -21.71 -6.14
N SER A 200 -22.63 -22.91 -6.12
CA SER A 200 -23.92 -23.21 -6.73
C SER A 200 -24.86 -23.86 -5.72
N SER A 201 -26.16 -23.75 -5.95
CA SER A 201 -27.16 -24.49 -5.20
C SER A 201 -27.40 -25.86 -5.83
N ALA A 202 -27.10 -26.93 -5.08
CA ALA A 202 -27.45 -28.30 -5.47
C ALA A 202 -28.33 -28.91 -4.37
N PHE A 203 -29.55 -29.34 -4.74
CA PHE A 203 -30.55 -29.87 -3.78
C PHE A 203 -30.82 -28.95 -2.58
N GLY A 204 -30.74 -27.62 -2.78
CA GLY A 204 -30.95 -26.63 -1.73
C GLY A 204 -29.76 -26.40 -0.79
N LEU A 205 -28.62 -27.07 -1.00
CA LEU A 205 -27.39 -26.88 -0.24
C LEU A 205 -26.33 -26.17 -1.11
N PRO A 206 -25.56 -25.22 -0.53
CA PRO A 206 -24.44 -24.62 -1.25
C PRO A 206 -23.36 -25.67 -1.51
N ARG A 207 -22.93 -25.77 -2.76
CA ARG A 207 -21.86 -26.64 -3.22
C ARG A 207 -20.81 -25.80 -3.93
N LEU A 208 -19.54 -26.02 -3.62
CA LEU A 208 -18.43 -25.38 -4.30
C LEU A 208 -18.11 -26.16 -5.59
N SER A 209 -17.92 -25.43 -6.70
CA SER A 209 -17.46 -26.03 -7.95
C SER A 209 -16.04 -26.61 -7.82
N GLY A 210 -15.66 -27.47 -8.77
CA GLY A 210 -14.25 -27.76 -8.98
C GLY A 210 -13.49 -26.48 -9.35
N ALA A 211 -12.23 -26.40 -8.96
CA ALA A 211 -11.35 -25.30 -9.38
C ALA A 211 -10.99 -25.41 -10.86
N GLU A 212 -10.97 -24.27 -11.52
CA GLU A 212 -10.33 -24.10 -12.84
C GLU A 212 -8.79 -24.18 -12.71
N PRO A 213 -8.04 -24.38 -13.80
CA PRO A 213 -6.59 -24.23 -13.78
C PRO A 213 -6.15 -22.84 -13.31
N VAL A 214 -5.01 -22.76 -12.61
CA VAL A 214 -4.42 -21.47 -12.22
C VAL A 214 -3.49 -20.98 -13.32
N ASP A 215 -3.96 -19.99 -14.07
CA ASP A 215 -3.18 -19.29 -15.09
C ASP A 215 -3.32 -17.78 -14.92
N GLY A 216 -2.47 -17.19 -14.07
CA GLY A 216 -2.43 -15.74 -13.86
C GLY A 216 -3.46 -15.21 -12.85
N THR A 217 -3.74 -15.96 -11.77
CA THR A 217 -4.62 -15.46 -10.71
C THR A 217 -3.93 -14.33 -9.94
N ALA A 218 -4.44 -13.11 -10.04
CA ALA A 218 -3.83 -11.94 -9.41
C ALA A 218 -3.72 -12.10 -7.88
N LEU A 219 -2.58 -11.72 -7.31
CA LEU A 219 -2.31 -11.70 -5.87
C LEU A 219 -2.89 -10.44 -5.22
N LEU A 220 -4.20 -10.24 -5.40
CA LEU A 220 -4.95 -9.09 -4.89
C LEU A 220 -5.86 -9.49 -3.72
N TRP A 221 -6.17 -8.53 -2.85
CA TRP A 221 -7.00 -8.77 -1.67
C TRP A 221 -8.45 -9.13 -2.01
N GLU A 222 -8.96 -8.69 -3.15
CA GLU A 222 -10.26 -9.07 -3.70
C GLU A 222 -10.37 -10.59 -3.87
N ASN A 223 -9.25 -11.27 -4.14
CA ASN A 223 -9.18 -12.72 -4.33
C ASN A 223 -8.93 -13.48 -3.02
N ALA A 224 -8.74 -12.79 -1.89
CA ALA A 224 -8.54 -13.41 -0.57
C ALA A 224 -9.83 -13.44 0.26
N PHE A 225 -9.81 -14.24 1.34
CA PHE A 225 -10.93 -14.29 2.27
C PHE A 225 -11.15 -12.92 2.94
N GLY A 226 -12.40 -12.48 2.96
CA GLY A 226 -12.85 -11.22 3.54
C GLY A 226 -14.16 -10.76 2.92
N GLY A 227 -14.37 -9.45 2.91
CA GLY A 227 -15.47 -8.81 2.21
C GLY A 227 -16.45 -8.09 3.12
N THR A 228 -17.37 -7.40 2.48
CA THR A 228 -18.47 -6.67 3.12
C THR A 228 -19.78 -7.36 2.82
N ASP A 229 -20.60 -7.55 3.85
CA ASP A 229 -21.95 -8.09 3.75
C ASP A 229 -22.97 -7.01 4.11
N GLU A 230 -23.49 -6.37 3.06
CA GLU A 230 -24.45 -5.28 3.19
C GLU A 230 -25.74 -5.71 3.90
N THR A 231 -26.20 -6.95 3.66
CA THR A 231 -27.45 -7.45 4.25
C THR A 231 -27.36 -7.60 5.77
N ALA A 232 -26.17 -7.96 6.25
CA ALA A 232 -25.86 -8.06 7.67
C ALA A 232 -25.30 -6.75 8.26
N ARG A 233 -25.00 -5.74 7.41
CA ARG A 233 -24.30 -4.50 7.76
C ARG A 233 -23.01 -4.78 8.53
N ALA A 234 -22.24 -5.74 8.05
CA ALA A 234 -20.99 -6.19 8.66
C ALA A 234 -19.90 -6.32 7.59
N TRP A 235 -18.65 -6.18 7.99
CA TRP A 235 -17.49 -6.39 7.12
C TRP A 235 -16.40 -7.16 7.85
N TRP A 236 -15.49 -7.76 7.08
CA TRP A 236 -14.28 -8.37 7.61
C TRP A 236 -13.19 -7.30 7.79
N PRO A 237 -12.76 -6.96 9.01
CA PRO A 237 -11.91 -5.79 9.27
C PRO A 237 -10.54 -5.81 8.59
N GLU A 238 -9.94 -7.00 8.45
CA GLU A 238 -8.60 -7.17 7.86
C GLU A 238 -8.61 -7.11 6.33
N ASN A 239 -9.77 -7.33 5.70
CA ASN A 239 -9.92 -7.31 4.25
C ASN A 239 -11.39 -7.08 3.86
N PRO A 240 -11.88 -5.83 3.89
CA PRO A 240 -13.28 -5.50 3.59
C PRO A 240 -13.64 -5.61 2.10
N VAL A 241 -12.66 -5.68 1.19
CA VAL A 241 -12.86 -5.80 -0.27
C VAL A 241 -12.72 -7.24 -0.78
N GLY A 242 -12.33 -8.16 0.10
CA GLY A 242 -12.23 -9.58 -0.22
C GLY A 242 -13.58 -10.24 -0.49
N ARG A 243 -13.56 -11.57 -0.57
CA ARG A 243 -14.77 -12.37 -0.79
C ARG A 243 -14.90 -13.51 0.21
N GLY A 244 -16.10 -14.09 0.29
CA GLY A 244 -16.38 -15.25 1.14
C GLY A 244 -16.86 -14.92 2.56
N PHE A 245 -16.81 -13.66 3.03
CA PHE A 245 -17.40 -13.28 4.30
C PHE A 245 -18.93 -13.15 4.23
N ARG A 246 -19.61 -13.65 5.26
CA ARG A 246 -21.03 -13.42 5.53
C ARG A 246 -21.22 -13.10 7.00
N GLY A 247 -21.89 -11.98 7.28
CA GLY A 247 -22.18 -11.54 8.64
C GLY A 247 -23.23 -12.41 9.33
N LYS A 248 -23.30 -12.30 10.65
CA LYS A 248 -24.35 -12.99 11.43
C LYS A 248 -25.74 -12.50 10.96
N GLY A 249 -26.59 -13.43 10.55
CA GLY A 249 -27.94 -13.10 10.04
C GLY A 249 -27.96 -12.60 8.60
N SER A 250 -26.89 -12.83 7.84
CA SER A 250 -26.84 -12.54 6.41
C SER A 250 -28.05 -13.13 5.67
N LYS A 251 -28.56 -12.35 4.72
CA LYS A 251 -29.61 -12.78 3.77
C LYS A 251 -29.03 -13.03 2.37
N SER A 252 -27.74 -12.76 2.17
CA SER A 252 -27.06 -12.94 0.90
C SER A 252 -26.97 -14.43 0.56
N LYS A 253 -27.38 -14.79 -0.66
CA LYS A 253 -27.25 -16.15 -1.15
C LYS A 253 -25.79 -16.46 -1.50
N TRP A 254 -25.41 -17.73 -1.39
CA TRP A 254 -24.12 -18.23 -1.87
C TRP A 254 -24.14 -18.48 -3.37
N ASP A 255 -25.28 -18.94 -3.90
CA ASP A 255 -25.46 -19.29 -5.30
C ASP A 255 -25.00 -18.17 -6.25
N GLY A 256 -24.15 -18.51 -7.21
CA GLY A 256 -23.57 -17.59 -8.20
C GLY A 256 -22.33 -16.82 -7.72
N THR A 257 -22.00 -16.84 -6.42
CA THR A 257 -20.86 -16.08 -5.88
C THR A 257 -19.54 -16.82 -6.02
N GLU A 258 -18.45 -16.07 -6.16
CA GLU A 258 -17.09 -16.62 -6.24
C GLU A 258 -16.52 -16.91 -4.85
N ALA A 259 -15.82 -18.04 -4.72
CA ALA A 259 -15.02 -18.31 -3.53
C ALA A 259 -13.64 -17.60 -3.63
N PRO A 260 -12.98 -17.30 -2.50
CA PRO A 260 -11.60 -16.82 -2.51
C PRO A 260 -10.68 -17.74 -3.29
N ASN A 261 -9.68 -17.18 -3.95
CA ASN A 261 -8.61 -17.94 -4.59
C ASN A 261 -7.41 -18.08 -3.66
N LEU A 262 -7.13 -17.04 -2.86
CA LEU A 262 -6.01 -16.98 -1.94
C LEU A 262 -6.45 -17.51 -0.57
N GLU A 263 -5.84 -18.61 -0.17
CA GLU A 263 -6.16 -19.34 1.06
C GLU A 263 -4.91 -19.52 1.92
N HIS A 264 -5.11 -19.50 3.24
CA HIS A 264 -4.07 -19.94 4.15
C HIS A 264 -3.84 -21.45 3.95
N PRO A 265 -2.59 -21.93 3.75
CA PRO A 265 -2.33 -23.33 3.43
C PRO A 265 -2.88 -24.35 4.45
N ALA A 266 -2.88 -24.00 5.74
CA ALA A 266 -3.42 -24.83 6.82
C ALA A 266 -4.94 -24.68 7.07
N HIS A 267 -5.58 -23.70 6.43
CA HIS A 267 -7.01 -23.41 6.61
C HIS A 267 -7.69 -23.19 5.25
N PRO A 268 -7.70 -24.21 4.37
CA PRO A 268 -8.37 -24.11 3.08
C PRO A 268 -9.88 -23.98 3.26
N ILE A 269 -10.56 -23.30 2.33
CA ILE A 269 -12.00 -23.06 2.41
C ILE A 269 -12.72 -24.29 1.87
N GLY A 270 -13.40 -25.02 2.78
CA GLY A 270 -14.11 -26.26 2.44
C GLY A 270 -15.62 -26.10 2.35
N GLY A 271 -16.21 -25.18 3.13
CA GLY A 271 -17.67 -25.08 3.27
C GLY A 271 -18.23 -23.66 3.29
N PRO A 272 -19.54 -23.50 2.99
CA PRO A 272 -20.20 -22.20 3.02
C PRO A 272 -20.25 -21.66 4.44
N GLY A 273 -19.87 -20.40 4.63
CA GLY A 273 -19.90 -19.73 5.93
C GLY A 273 -18.81 -20.18 6.91
N GLU A 274 -17.87 -21.02 6.48
CA GLU A 274 -16.65 -21.28 7.23
C GLU A 274 -15.87 -19.96 7.36
N LYS A 275 -15.46 -19.64 8.59
CA LYS A 275 -14.63 -18.45 8.83
C LYS A 275 -13.22 -18.74 8.32
N GLY A 276 -12.91 -18.24 7.14
CA GLY A 276 -11.56 -18.31 6.58
C GLY A 276 -10.57 -17.43 7.34
N VAL A 277 -9.29 -17.70 7.08
CA VAL A 277 -8.18 -16.83 7.49
C VAL A 277 -7.81 -15.98 6.29
N THR A 278 -7.79 -14.65 6.47
CA THR A 278 -7.29 -13.74 5.44
C THR A 278 -5.80 -14.01 5.23
N ALA A 279 -5.45 -14.47 4.04
CA ALA A 279 -4.09 -14.73 3.62
C ALA A 279 -3.89 -14.13 2.24
N GLY A 280 -2.81 -13.38 2.07
CA GLY A 280 -2.51 -12.71 0.81
C GLY A 280 -1.21 -11.91 0.89
N PHE A 281 -0.91 -11.25 -0.22
CA PHE A 281 0.23 -10.37 -0.39
C PHE A 281 -0.28 -8.98 -0.82
N GLY A 282 0.64 -8.05 -1.06
CA GLY A 282 0.31 -6.68 -1.45
C GLY A 282 0.06 -5.77 -0.25
N TYR A 283 -0.37 -4.55 -0.55
CA TYR A 283 -0.48 -3.47 0.42
C TYR A 283 -1.79 -3.50 1.20
N VAL A 284 -1.74 -3.27 2.50
CA VAL A 284 -2.91 -3.13 3.39
C VAL A 284 -3.34 -1.66 3.38
N ALA A 285 -4.61 -1.39 3.07
CA ALA A 285 -5.09 -0.01 3.01
C ALA A 285 -5.13 0.67 4.40
N PRO A 286 -5.00 2.01 4.49
CA PRO A 286 -4.93 2.72 5.78
C PRO A 286 -6.14 2.51 6.71
N HIS A 287 -7.33 2.33 6.12
CA HIS A 287 -8.59 2.16 6.85
C HIS A 287 -8.90 0.70 7.23
N TRP A 288 -7.99 -0.25 6.94
CA TRP A 288 -8.16 -1.67 7.28
C TRP A 288 -7.42 -2.01 8.57
N GLN A 289 -7.83 -3.08 9.24
CA GLN A 289 -7.02 -3.67 10.30
C GLN A 289 -5.75 -4.32 9.70
N PRO A 290 -4.59 -4.25 10.37
CA PRO A 290 -4.37 -3.61 11.67
C PRO A 290 -4.10 -2.10 11.60
N ARG A 291 -3.87 -1.54 10.40
CA ARG A 291 -3.39 -0.15 10.23
C ARG A 291 -4.28 0.88 10.90
N VAL A 292 -5.59 0.80 10.70
CA VAL A 292 -6.55 1.77 11.27
C VAL A 292 -6.50 1.86 12.79
N ALA A 293 -6.10 0.79 13.48
CA ALA A 293 -5.95 0.80 14.94
C ALA A 293 -4.75 1.65 15.42
N TYR A 294 -3.83 2.00 14.52
CA TYR A 294 -2.65 2.82 14.80
C TYR A 294 -2.82 4.28 14.39
N ALA A 295 -3.95 4.64 13.78
CA ALA A 295 -4.20 6.01 13.32
C ALA A 295 -4.34 7.03 14.45
N GLY A 296 -4.63 6.56 15.67
CA GLY A 296 -4.99 7.42 16.81
C GLY A 296 -6.47 7.81 16.80
N THR A 297 -6.84 8.66 17.76
CA THR A 297 -8.23 9.04 18.03
C THR A 297 -8.55 10.43 17.45
N TYR A 298 -9.50 10.47 16.51
CA TYR A 298 -9.98 11.69 15.86
C TYR A 298 -11.40 12.06 16.36
N ASP A 299 -11.51 12.52 17.61
CA ASP A 299 -12.76 12.92 18.25
C ASP A 299 -12.94 14.46 18.33
N ASP A 300 -14.01 14.93 18.99
CA ASP A 300 -14.30 16.37 19.14
C ASP A 300 -13.16 17.10 19.88
N ALA A 301 -12.48 16.43 20.82
CA ALA A 301 -11.37 17.03 21.55
C ALA A 301 -10.14 17.22 20.64
N TRP A 302 -9.85 16.25 19.77
CA TRP A 302 -8.86 16.42 18.70
C TRP A 302 -9.23 17.58 17.78
N LEU A 303 -10.50 17.67 17.34
CA LEU A 303 -10.97 18.72 16.44
C LEU A 303 -10.82 20.12 17.04
N GLU A 304 -11.15 20.28 18.32
CA GLU A 304 -11.10 21.58 19.02
C GLU A 304 -9.67 22.03 19.38
N ARG A 305 -8.75 21.10 19.66
CA ARG A 305 -7.49 21.42 20.36
C ARG A 305 -6.21 20.99 19.64
N ARG A 306 -6.30 20.06 18.69
CA ARG A 306 -5.12 19.44 18.05
C ARG A 306 -5.12 19.59 16.54
N ALA A 307 -6.29 19.60 15.90
CA ALA A 307 -6.40 19.76 14.46
C ALA A 307 -5.63 21.01 13.98
N PRO A 308 -4.88 20.93 12.87
CA PRO A 308 -4.80 19.81 11.92
C PRO A 308 -3.69 18.77 12.22
N LEU A 309 -3.04 18.81 13.39
CA LEU A 309 -1.95 17.89 13.73
C LEU A 309 -2.46 16.46 13.95
N LEU A 310 -1.55 15.48 13.82
CA LEU A 310 -1.85 14.09 14.17
C LEU A 310 -2.30 13.97 15.64
N PRO A 311 -3.19 13.02 15.97
CA PRO A 311 -3.56 12.71 17.34
C PRO A 311 -2.35 12.39 18.22
N ASP A 312 -2.44 12.69 19.52
CA ASP A 312 -1.36 12.41 20.48
C ASP A 312 -1.13 10.90 20.68
N ASP A 313 -2.15 10.08 20.43
CA ASP A 313 -2.09 8.61 20.47
C ASP A 313 -1.79 7.97 19.10
N PHE A 314 -1.36 8.76 18.11
CA PHE A 314 -0.88 8.23 16.82
C PHE A 314 0.30 7.29 17.03
N ASP A 315 0.21 6.10 16.44
CA ASP A 315 1.26 5.10 16.51
C ASP A 315 2.00 4.98 15.16
N PRO A 316 3.33 5.16 15.13
CA PRO A 316 4.13 5.07 13.90
C PRO A 316 3.95 3.77 13.10
N ARG A 317 3.46 2.68 13.73
CA ARG A 317 3.10 1.44 13.04
C ARG A 317 2.02 1.64 11.96
N PHE A 318 1.27 2.75 11.99
CA PHE A 318 0.36 3.15 10.91
C PHE A 318 1.04 3.27 9.54
N GLN A 319 2.34 3.60 9.53
CA GLN A 319 3.15 3.77 8.31
C GLN A 319 3.49 2.45 7.62
N HIS A 320 3.35 1.31 8.30
CA HIS A 320 3.48 0.00 7.68
C HIS A 320 2.36 -0.22 6.66
N VAL A 321 2.73 -0.69 5.48
CA VAL A 321 1.83 -1.00 4.36
C VAL A 321 1.80 -2.49 4.08
N ALA A 322 2.79 -3.27 4.55
CA ALA A 322 2.75 -4.73 4.47
C ALA A 322 1.82 -5.34 5.54
N PRO A 323 1.26 -6.54 5.29
CA PRO A 323 0.60 -7.32 6.33
C PRO A 323 1.56 -7.68 7.46
N ALA A 324 1.05 -7.84 8.68
CA ALA A 324 1.87 -8.01 9.88
C ALA A 324 2.87 -9.18 9.82
N ASP A 325 2.54 -10.24 9.08
CA ASP A 325 3.41 -11.42 8.89
C ASP A 325 4.51 -11.22 7.84
N GLN A 326 4.58 -10.04 7.23
CA GLN A 326 5.57 -9.63 6.24
C GLN A 326 6.35 -8.38 6.66
N ILE A 327 6.23 -7.97 7.93
CA ILE A 327 7.06 -6.92 8.53
C ILE A 327 8.25 -7.58 9.22
N VAL A 328 9.46 -7.14 8.87
CA VAL A 328 10.70 -7.66 9.46
C VAL A 328 10.81 -7.20 10.92
N PRO A 329 11.23 -8.06 11.86
CA PRO A 329 11.64 -7.63 13.19
C PRO A 329 12.91 -6.77 13.12
N GLY A 330 12.75 -5.46 12.95
CA GLY A 330 13.84 -4.50 12.75
C GLY A 330 14.00 -4.10 11.28
N ARG A 331 15.25 -4.01 10.79
CA ARG A 331 15.54 -3.60 9.42
C ARG A 331 16.49 -4.57 8.74
N LEU A 332 16.25 -4.79 7.44
CA LEU A 332 17.19 -5.53 6.59
C LEU A 332 18.41 -4.65 6.31
N ARG A 333 19.56 -5.30 6.13
CA ARG A 333 20.89 -4.68 6.05
C ARG A 333 21.62 -4.96 4.73
N GLY A 334 21.00 -5.72 3.84
CA GLY A 334 21.58 -6.09 2.56
C GLY A 334 22.29 -7.45 2.61
N GLY A 335 22.27 -8.15 1.49
CA GLY A 335 22.77 -9.51 1.34
C GLY A 335 21.82 -10.61 1.84
N GLU A 336 20.67 -10.27 2.44
CA GLU A 336 19.67 -11.26 2.79
C GLU A 336 19.09 -11.95 1.54
N PRO A 337 18.77 -13.25 1.61
CA PRO A 337 18.21 -13.97 0.48
C PRO A 337 16.78 -13.48 0.19
N VAL A 338 16.47 -13.38 -1.10
CA VAL A 338 15.12 -13.13 -1.63
C VAL A 338 14.73 -14.30 -2.52
N ALA A 339 13.56 -14.87 -2.29
CA ALA A 339 13.02 -15.91 -3.16
C ALA A 339 11.51 -15.83 -3.27
N VAL A 340 11.00 -16.04 -4.49
CA VAL A 340 9.56 -16.17 -4.77
C VAL A 340 9.34 -17.38 -5.67
N GLU A 341 8.36 -18.21 -5.33
CA GLU A 341 7.94 -19.34 -6.15
C GLU A 341 6.43 -19.30 -6.38
N GLY A 342 5.97 -19.89 -7.48
CA GLY A 342 4.54 -20.00 -7.82
C GLY A 342 3.88 -18.70 -8.31
N ALA A 343 4.65 -17.62 -8.48
CA ALA A 343 4.18 -16.33 -8.96
C ALA A 343 5.04 -15.79 -10.11
N GLY A 344 4.42 -15.05 -11.02
CA GLY A 344 5.06 -14.47 -12.20
C GLY A 344 5.24 -15.47 -13.36
N PRO A 345 5.49 -14.97 -14.59
CA PRO A 345 5.69 -15.80 -15.78
C PRO A 345 7.08 -16.42 -15.87
N ARG A 346 8.07 -15.89 -15.13
CA ARG A 346 9.48 -16.34 -15.18
C ARG A 346 9.78 -17.57 -14.32
N GLY A 347 8.79 -18.11 -13.62
CA GLY A 347 9.00 -19.18 -12.65
C GLY A 347 9.62 -18.65 -11.36
N ALA A 348 10.51 -19.42 -10.74
CA ALA A 348 11.10 -19.05 -9.46
C ALA A 348 12.06 -17.85 -9.61
N LEU A 349 11.84 -16.82 -8.82
CA LEU A 349 12.76 -15.69 -8.69
C LEU A 349 13.64 -15.91 -7.47
N ARG A 350 14.96 -15.77 -7.62
CA ARG A 350 15.92 -15.91 -6.52
C ARG A 350 17.02 -14.87 -6.64
N GLY A 351 17.50 -14.37 -5.51
CA GLY A 351 18.62 -13.45 -5.43
C GLY A 351 18.97 -13.12 -3.98
N ALA A 352 19.81 -12.11 -3.80
CA ALA A 352 20.14 -11.54 -2.50
C ALA A 352 20.07 -10.02 -2.57
N LEU A 353 19.61 -9.37 -1.49
CA LEU A 353 19.50 -7.92 -1.46
C LEU A 353 20.85 -7.25 -1.74
N PRO A 354 20.87 -6.13 -2.49
CA PRO A 354 22.07 -5.30 -2.63
C PRO A 354 22.64 -4.92 -1.25
N ARG A 355 23.97 -4.88 -1.14
CA ARG A 355 24.68 -4.47 0.08
C ARG A 355 25.01 -2.98 0.12
N GLU A 356 24.92 -2.34 -1.04
CA GLU A 356 25.17 -0.92 -1.23
C GLU A 356 23.87 -0.15 -0.96
N PHE A 357 23.94 0.80 -0.02
CA PHE A 357 22.81 1.64 0.35
C PHE A 357 23.10 3.10 0.10
N PRO A 358 22.09 3.88 -0.28
CA PRO A 358 22.24 5.32 -0.38
C PRO A 358 22.39 5.93 1.02
N VAL A 359 23.10 7.04 1.09
CA VAL A 359 23.14 7.97 2.21
C VAL A 359 22.82 9.36 1.67
N ALA A 360 22.19 10.20 2.49
CA ALA A 360 21.93 11.58 2.13
C ALA A 360 22.69 12.55 3.04
N THR A 361 23.05 13.70 2.50
CA THR A 361 23.52 14.87 3.25
C THR A 361 22.62 16.05 2.90
N VAL A 362 22.10 16.74 3.90
CA VAL A 362 21.30 17.96 3.71
C VAL A 362 22.23 19.15 3.88
N LEU A 363 22.32 20.00 2.86
CA LEU A 363 23.14 21.20 2.84
C LEU A 363 22.29 22.39 3.30
N PHE A 364 22.80 23.12 4.29
CA PHE A 364 22.30 24.41 4.72
C PHE A 364 23.35 25.48 4.42
N GLU A 365 22.93 26.75 4.39
CA GLU A 365 23.80 27.92 4.13
C GLU A 365 25.12 27.92 4.94
N ASP A 366 25.08 27.46 6.20
CA ASP A 366 26.22 27.50 7.12
C ASP A 366 26.72 26.12 7.59
N GLU A 367 26.00 25.04 7.27
CA GLU A 367 26.30 23.70 7.81
C GLU A 367 25.76 22.56 6.95
N GLU A 368 26.26 21.35 7.18
CA GLU A 368 25.74 20.13 6.57
C GLU A 368 25.25 19.16 7.64
N ALA A 369 24.15 18.46 7.35
CA ALA A 369 23.61 17.42 8.23
C ALA A 369 23.55 16.07 7.51
N GLY A 370 24.26 15.08 8.05
CA GLY A 370 24.11 13.70 7.59
C GLY A 370 22.71 13.17 7.87
N LEU A 371 22.10 12.56 6.87
CA LEU A 371 20.74 12.02 6.92
C LEU A 371 20.78 10.50 6.64
N PRO A 372 20.67 9.66 7.68
CA PRO A 372 20.55 8.22 7.50
C PRO A 372 19.30 7.88 6.67
N LEU A 373 19.45 6.96 5.73
CA LEU A 373 18.38 6.45 4.87
C LEU A 373 18.10 4.96 5.22
N PRO A 374 17.39 4.66 6.32
CA PRO A 374 17.02 3.30 6.64
C PRO A 374 16.09 2.68 5.58
N LEU A 375 16.19 1.36 5.39
CA LEU A 375 15.37 0.61 4.45
C LEU A 375 13.96 0.41 5.01
N ASP A 376 12.97 0.95 4.31
CA ASP A 376 11.55 0.93 4.64
C ASP A 376 10.77 -0.14 3.89
N GLU A 377 11.14 -0.45 2.64
CA GLU A 377 10.45 -1.45 1.82
C GLU A 377 11.41 -2.31 1.01
N VAL A 378 11.07 -3.59 0.89
CA VAL A 378 11.50 -4.48 -0.18
C VAL A 378 10.26 -4.99 -0.89
N ALA A 379 10.06 -4.62 -2.16
CA ALA A 379 8.93 -5.11 -2.95
C ALA A 379 9.41 -5.96 -4.15
N VAL A 380 8.85 -7.17 -4.27
CA VAL A 380 9.05 -8.06 -5.41
C VAL A 380 7.87 -7.91 -6.36
N HIS A 381 8.15 -7.54 -7.61
CA HIS A 381 7.18 -7.41 -8.70
C HIS A 381 7.32 -8.66 -9.57
N ALA A 382 6.68 -9.76 -9.15
CA ALA A 382 6.91 -11.08 -9.73
C ALA A 382 6.58 -11.16 -11.22
N ASP A 383 5.53 -10.46 -11.66
CA ASP A 383 5.15 -10.46 -13.08
C ASP A 383 6.18 -9.75 -13.97
N ALA A 384 6.81 -8.69 -13.45
CA ALA A 384 7.85 -7.93 -14.15
C ALA A 384 9.26 -8.54 -13.95
N GLY A 385 9.44 -9.44 -12.97
CA GLY A 385 10.76 -9.92 -12.57
C GLY A 385 11.65 -8.82 -12.01
N LEU A 386 11.06 -7.89 -11.24
CA LEU A 386 11.77 -6.76 -10.63
C LEU A 386 11.75 -6.83 -9.10
N LEU A 387 12.74 -6.19 -8.49
CA LEU A 387 12.85 -5.91 -7.07
C LEU A 387 13.02 -4.39 -6.88
N THR A 388 12.29 -3.79 -5.96
CA THR A 388 12.51 -2.40 -5.53
C THR A 388 12.86 -2.32 -4.06
N LEU A 389 13.83 -1.46 -3.73
CA LEU A 389 14.17 -1.09 -2.36
C LEU A 389 13.82 0.38 -2.17
N LEU A 390 13.14 0.69 -1.07
CA LEU A 390 12.76 2.04 -0.69
C LEU A 390 13.46 2.42 0.61
N TRP A 391 14.21 3.53 0.60
CA TRP A 391 14.83 4.09 1.78
C TRP A 391 14.26 5.46 2.08
N LYS A 392 14.08 5.78 3.37
CA LYS A 392 13.60 7.10 3.80
C LYS A 392 14.36 7.63 4.99
N GLY A 393 14.92 8.83 4.82
CA GLY A 393 15.46 9.62 5.93
C GLY A 393 14.47 10.70 6.34
N ALA A 394 14.48 11.06 7.62
CA ALA A 394 13.75 12.20 8.14
C ALA A 394 14.67 13.11 8.95
N LEU A 395 14.66 14.41 8.62
CA LEU A 395 15.38 15.45 9.35
C LEU A 395 14.39 16.54 9.76
N SER A 396 14.31 16.85 11.06
CA SER A 396 13.54 18.01 11.51
C SER A 396 14.21 19.29 10.98
N VAL A 397 13.43 20.07 10.26
CA VAL A 397 13.81 21.36 9.66
C VAL A 397 12.84 22.45 10.11
N GLU A 398 12.25 22.28 11.29
CA GLU A 398 11.33 23.23 11.92
C GLU A 398 11.90 24.64 11.87
N ARG A 399 11.20 25.54 11.17
CA ARG A 399 11.61 26.95 10.95
C ARG A 399 12.95 27.11 10.24
N ARG A 400 13.45 26.06 9.60
CA ARG A 400 14.72 26.00 8.87
C ARG A 400 14.56 25.52 7.42
N VAL A 401 13.34 25.19 6.97
CA VAL A 401 13.07 24.76 5.58
C VAL A 401 13.69 25.72 4.56
N HIS A 402 13.54 27.03 4.77
CA HIS A 402 14.07 28.07 3.89
C HIS A 402 15.61 28.19 3.87
N ARG A 403 16.31 27.51 4.78
CA ARG A 403 17.78 27.45 4.86
C ARG A 403 18.34 26.21 4.18
N VAL A 404 17.49 25.31 3.69
CA VAL A 404 17.94 24.12 2.94
C VAL A 404 18.29 24.58 1.53
N GLU A 405 19.57 24.45 1.17
CA GLU A 405 20.08 24.86 -0.14
C GLU A 405 20.15 23.67 -1.10
N GLY A 406 20.48 22.49 -0.59
CA GLY A 406 20.63 21.30 -1.40
C GLY A 406 20.57 19.99 -0.63
N ILE A 407 20.48 18.90 -1.37
CA ILE A 407 20.47 17.53 -0.87
C ILE A 407 21.40 16.70 -1.75
N GLU A 408 22.44 16.15 -1.14
CA GLU A 408 23.37 15.24 -1.80
C GLU A 408 23.00 13.78 -1.48
N ILE A 409 23.02 12.91 -2.49
CA ILE A 409 22.71 11.49 -2.35
C ILE A 409 23.82 10.68 -3.01
N ALA A 410 24.42 9.77 -2.25
CA ALA A 410 25.53 8.93 -2.70
C ALA A 410 25.41 7.50 -2.13
N ILE A 411 26.14 6.54 -2.71
CA ILE A 411 26.25 5.18 -2.16
C ILE A 411 27.25 5.17 -0.99
N ALA A 412 26.91 4.48 0.11
CA ALA A 412 27.70 4.39 1.34
C ALA A 412 29.11 3.77 1.20
N ALA A 413 29.56 3.45 -0.01
CA ALA A 413 30.89 2.93 -0.32
C ALA A 413 31.55 3.69 -1.49
N SER A 414 31.76 5.00 -1.31
CA SER A 414 32.73 5.78 -2.12
C SER A 414 33.40 6.96 -1.38
N ARG A 415 33.25 7.10 -0.05
CA ARG A 415 34.18 7.93 0.75
C ARG A 415 35.53 7.23 0.84
N ARG A 416 36.29 7.20 -0.26
CA ARG A 416 37.74 7.23 -0.17
C ARG A 416 38.06 8.51 0.58
N SER A 417 38.84 8.40 1.65
CA SER A 417 39.45 9.53 2.34
C SER A 417 39.97 10.53 1.29
N ARG A 418 39.34 11.72 1.22
CA ARG A 418 40.10 12.91 0.84
C ARG A 418 41.03 13.16 2.03
N ALA A 419 42.22 12.60 1.93
CA ALA A 419 43.36 12.92 2.78
C ALA A 419 43.90 14.31 2.39
#